data_AF-X1N2H2-F1
#
_entry.id   AF-X1N2H2-F1
#
_cell.length_a   1.000
_cell.length_b   1.000
_cell.length_c   1.000
_cell.angle_alpha   90.00
_cell.angle_beta   90.00
_cell.angle_gamma   90.00
#
_symmetry.space_group_name_H-M   'P 1'
#
loop_
_entity.id
_entity.type
_entity.pdbx_description
1 polymer ?
#
loop_
_entity_poly.entity_id
_entity_poly.type
_entity_poly.pdbx_seq_one_letter_code
_entity_poly.pdbx_strand_id
1 'polypeptide(L)'
;MRYTEARLSSISEELLVDIDKDTIEFVDNFDSSLKEPSVLPSKFPNLLVNGSSGIAVGMATNIPPHNLGEVIDGAIHYIDNSETTVKDLMKKIKG
;
A
#
# COMPACT_ATOMS: atom_id res chain seq x y z
N MET A 1 12.21 9.31 21.81
CA MET A 1 13.33 8.36 21.57
C MET A 1 14.62 9.18 21.58
N ARG A 2 15.59 8.88 22.45
CA ARG A 2 16.85 9.69 22.54
C ARG A 2 18.05 9.07 21.81
N TYR A 3 17.98 7.81 21.36
CA TYR A 3 19.14 7.07 20.82
C TYR A 3 18.84 6.26 19.55
N THR A 4 17.66 6.41 18.95
CA THR A 4 17.29 5.66 17.73
C THR A 4 17.55 6.53 16.52
N GLU A 5 18.33 6.01 15.58
CA GLU A 5 18.47 6.55 14.23
C GLU A 5 17.62 5.72 13.27
N ALA A 6 16.99 6.37 12.29
CA ALA A 6 16.12 5.72 11.32
C ALA A 6 16.39 6.25 9.91
N ARG A 7 16.26 5.37 8.92
CA ARG A 7 16.31 5.68 7.50
C ARG A 7 15.25 4.88 6.76
N LEU A 8 14.77 5.39 5.62
CA LEU A 8 13.88 4.64 4.75
C LEU A 8 14.59 3.43 4.16
N SER A 9 13.84 2.35 3.99
CA SER A 9 14.30 1.19 3.23
C SER A 9 14.18 1.48 1.74
N SER A 10 14.99 0.83 0.89
CA SER A 10 14.95 1.07 -0.56
C SER A 10 13.56 0.82 -1.17
N ILE A 11 12.80 -0.17 -0.69
CA ILE A 11 11.44 -0.42 -1.18
C ILE A 11 10.44 0.68 -0.78
N SER A 12 10.73 1.45 0.28
CA SER A 12 9.87 2.58 0.68
C SER A 12 9.89 3.70 -0.36
N GLU A 13 10.96 3.81 -1.15
CA GLU A 13 11.05 4.80 -2.24
C GLU A 13 9.96 4.55 -3.29
N GLU A 14 9.63 3.28 -3.59
CA GLU A 14 8.56 2.89 -4.53
C GLU A 14 7.15 3.32 -4.08
N LEU A 15 6.97 3.70 -2.82
CA LEU A 15 5.73 4.30 -2.33
C LEU A 15 5.63 5.81 -2.63
N LEU A 16 6.77 6.46 -2.86
CA LEU A 16 6.90 7.92 -2.98
C LEU A 16 7.23 8.37 -4.41
N VAL A 17 7.45 7.42 -5.34
CA VAL A 17 7.82 7.75 -6.71
C VAL A 17 6.77 8.66 -7.34
N ASP A 18 7.24 9.74 -7.96
CA ASP A 18 6.41 10.72 -8.67
C ASP A 18 5.43 11.52 -7.78
N ILE A 19 5.65 11.56 -6.46
CA ILE A 19 4.82 12.35 -5.53
C ILE A 19 4.84 13.85 -5.82
N ASP A 20 5.96 14.37 -6.33
CA ASP A 20 6.13 15.80 -6.66
C ASP A 20 5.66 16.17 -8.09
N LYS A 21 5.01 15.24 -8.81
CA LYS A 21 4.56 15.44 -10.20
C LYS A 21 3.04 15.66 -10.31
N ASP A 22 2.44 16.26 -9.28
CA ASP A 22 1.00 16.52 -9.20
C ASP A 22 0.13 15.27 -9.46
N THR A 23 0.58 14.11 -8.97
CA THR A 23 -0.09 12.80 -9.20
C THR A 23 -1.21 12.52 -8.19
N ILE A 24 -1.20 13.22 -7.05
CA ILE A 24 -2.14 13.03 -5.93
C ILE A 24 -2.53 14.37 -5.32
N GLU A 25 -3.64 14.39 -4.58
CA GLU A 25 -4.10 15.57 -3.86
C GLU A 25 -3.34 15.76 -2.55
N PHE A 26 -2.86 16.99 -2.31
CA PHE A 26 -2.28 17.43 -1.05
C PHE A 26 -3.30 18.24 -0.24
N VAL A 27 -3.45 17.89 1.04
CA VAL A 27 -4.38 18.53 1.99
C VAL A 27 -3.61 19.31 3.05
N ASP A 28 -4.27 20.22 3.75
CA ASP A 28 -3.67 20.92 4.89
C ASP A 28 -3.38 19.93 6.03
N ASN A 29 -2.23 20.10 6.67
CA ASN A 29 -1.91 19.38 7.90
C ASN A 29 -2.77 19.89 9.07
N PHE A 30 -2.61 19.29 10.26
CA PHE A 30 -3.48 19.50 11.42
C PHE A 30 -3.62 20.97 11.89
N ASP A 31 -2.63 21.84 11.64
CA ASP A 31 -2.63 23.27 12.00
C ASP A 31 -2.63 24.20 10.77
N SER A 32 -2.80 23.64 9.56
CA SER A 32 -2.80 24.35 8.28
C SER A 32 -1.53 25.16 7.97
N SER A 33 -0.40 24.81 8.60
CA SER A 33 0.89 25.43 8.30
C SER A 33 1.61 24.78 7.11
N LEU A 34 1.34 23.52 6.82
CA LEU A 34 1.96 22.72 5.76
C LEU A 34 0.91 21.92 4.99
N LYS A 35 1.32 21.40 3.83
CA LYS A 35 0.53 20.46 3.04
C LYS A 35 1.08 19.04 3.19
N GLU A 36 0.21 18.05 3.24
CA GLU A 36 0.55 16.62 3.30
C GLU A 36 -0.25 15.83 2.25
N PRO A 37 0.32 14.74 1.70
CA PRO A 37 -0.36 13.92 0.70
C PRO A 37 -1.54 13.17 1.34
N SER A 38 -2.72 13.23 0.70
CA SER A 38 -3.91 12.47 1.16
C SER A 38 -3.75 10.95 0.99
N VAL A 39 -3.02 10.54 -0.05
CA VAL A 39 -2.61 9.16 -0.34
C VAL A 39 -1.21 9.17 -0.96
N LEU A 40 -0.52 8.03 -0.91
CA LEU A 40 0.78 7.87 -1.56
C LEU A 40 0.61 7.27 -2.98
N PRO A 41 1.38 7.72 -3.99
CA PRO A 41 1.36 7.20 -5.36
C PRO A 41 2.09 5.83 -5.46
N SER A 42 1.66 4.88 -4.64
CA SER A 42 2.34 3.59 -4.46
C SER A 42 2.42 2.77 -5.75
N LYS A 43 3.62 2.33 -6.13
CA LYS A 43 3.82 1.44 -7.29
C LYS A 43 3.55 -0.04 -7.03
N PHE A 44 3.32 -0.42 -5.78
CA PHE A 44 2.98 -1.79 -5.42
C PHE A 44 1.83 -1.85 -4.38
N PRO A 45 1.09 -2.97 -4.31
CA PRO A 45 -0.07 -3.10 -3.41
C PRO A 45 0.36 -3.35 -1.96
N ASN A 46 0.87 -2.31 -1.30
CA ASN A 46 1.45 -2.37 0.05
C ASN A 46 0.47 -2.91 1.11
N LEU A 47 -0.83 -2.64 0.97
CA LEU A 47 -1.86 -3.13 1.91
C LEU A 47 -1.86 -4.65 2.01
N LEU A 48 -1.71 -5.37 0.89
CA LEU A 48 -1.67 -6.83 0.88
C LEU A 48 -0.30 -7.37 1.26
N VAL A 49 0.76 -6.68 0.82
CA VAL A 49 2.15 -7.10 1.05
C VAL A 49 2.52 -7.04 2.54
N ASN A 50 2.22 -5.92 3.21
CA ASN A 50 2.55 -5.72 4.62
C ASN A 50 1.38 -6.02 5.56
N GLY A 51 0.14 -6.00 5.07
CA GLY A 51 -1.04 -6.15 5.91
C GLY A 51 -1.36 -4.90 6.73
N SER A 52 -2.33 -5.04 7.63
CA SER A 52 -2.71 -3.98 8.57
C SER A 52 -3.49 -4.58 9.73
N SER A 53 -3.30 -4.04 10.93
CA SER A 53 -4.08 -4.40 12.12
C SER A 53 -4.52 -3.12 12.81
N GLY A 54 -5.80 -3.03 13.16
CA GLY A 54 -6.36 -1.82 13.74
C GLY A 54 -7.72 -2.06 14.39
N ILE A 55 -8.02 -1.30 15.45
CA ILE A 55 -9.28 -1.37 16.19
C ILE A 55 -9.82 0.06 16.30
N ALA A 56 -11.05 0.26 15.84
CA ALA A 56 -11.80 1.51 15.93
C ALA A 56 -13.10 1.28 16.72
N VAL A 57 -13.91 2.34 16.87
CA VAL A 57 -15.19 2.24 17.58
C VAL A 57 -16.15 1.34 16.79
N GLY A 58 -16.38 0.13 17.29
CA GLY A 58 -17.30 -0.85 16.71
C GLY A 58 -16.75 -1.67 15.54
N MET A 59 -15.46 -1.52 15.19
CA MET A 59 -14.85 -2.21 14.05
C MET A 59 -13.42 -2.64 14.37
N ALA A 60 -13.00 -3.78 13.80
CA ALA A 60 -11.63 -4.25 13.86
C ALA A 60 -11.21 -4.75 12.47
N THR A 61 -9.93 -4.56 12.13
CA THR A 61 -9.32 -5.07 10.90
C THR A 61 -8.06 -5.85 11.25
N ASN A 62 -7.84 -6.95 10.53
CA ASN A 62 -6.63 -7.74 10.60
C ASN A 62 -6.37 -8.38 9.23
N ILE A 63 -5.38 -7.87 8.51
CA ILE A 63 -4.98 -8.31 7.18
C ILE A 63 -3.57 -8.87 7.31
N PRO A 64 -3.34 -10.16 6.99
CA PRO A 64 -2.01 -10.75 7.03
C PRO A 64 -1.13 -10.24 5.87
N PRO A 65 0.19 -10.27 6.03
CA PRO A 65 1.12 -9.99 4.95
C PRO A 65 1.10 -11.12 3.90
N HIS A 66 1.34 -10.77 2.65
CA HIS A 66 1.42 -11.70 1.52
C HIS A 66 2.73 -11.53 0.77
N ASN A 67 3.12 -12.55 -0.02
CA ASN A 67 4.30 -12.48 -0.85
C ASN A 67 4.15 -11.43 -1.97
N LEU A 68 5.11 -10.51 -2.09
CA LEU A 68 5.09 -9.46 -3.11
C LEU A 68 4.96 -10.01 -4.54
N GLY A 69 5.73 -11.05 -4.89
CA GLY A 69 5.69 -11.63 -6.23
C GLY A 69 4.33 -12.22 -6.57
N GLU A 70 3.72 -12.94 -5.63
CA GLU A 70 2.38 -13.54 -5.84
C GLU A 70 1.30 -12.47 -6.01
N VAL A 71 1.34 -11.40 -5.21
CA VAL A 71 0.37 -10.31 -5.32
C VAL A 71 0.53 -9.57 -6.66
N ILE A 72 1.77 -9.34 -7.11
CA ILE A 72 2.03 -8.73 -8.42
C ILE A 72 1.55 -9.65 -9.56
N ASP A 73 1.82 -10.96 -9.49
CA ASP A 73 1.32 -11.93 -10.46
C ASP A 73 -0.22 -11.96 -10.52
N GLY A 74 -0.88 -11.85 -9.36
CA GLY A 74 -2.34 -11.74 -9.27
C GLY A 74 -2.86 -10.44 -9.88
N ALA A 75 -2.20 -9.31 -9.61
CA ALA A 75 -2.56 -8.01 -10.17
C ALA A 75 -2.41 -8.00 -11.71
N ILE A 76 -1.30 -8.49 -12.23
CA ILE A 76 -1.06 -8.63 -13.68
C ILE A 76 -2.12 -9.54 -14.30
N HIS A 77 -2.40 -10.69 -13.67
CA HIS A 77 -3.43 -11.61 -14.17
C HIS A 77 -4.82 -10.95 -14.26
N TYR A 78 -5.17 -10.12 -13.28
CA TYR A 78 -6.43 -9.36 -13.29
C TYR A 78 -6.44 -8.25 -14.36
N ILE A 79 -5.31 -7.57 -14.59
CA ILE A 79 -5.17 -6.57 -15.65
C ILE A 79 -5.37 -7.21 -17.03
N ASP A 80 -4.76 -8.39 -17.26
CA ASP A 80 -4.86 -9.11 -18.54
C ASP A 80 -6.26 -9.70 -18.78
N ASN A 81 -6.99 -10.02 -17.71
CA ASN A 81 -8.34 -10.57 -17.77
C ASN A 81 -9.21 -10.03 -16.61
N SER A 82 -10.04 -9.03 -16.90
CA SER A 82 -10.94 -8.41 -15.93
C SER A 82 -12.03 -9.34 -15.39
N GLU A 83 -12.36 -10.42 -16.12
CA GLU A 83 -13.36 -11.41 -15.74
C GLU A 83 -12.77 -12.53 -14.85
N THR A 84 -11.54 -12.36 -14.37
CA THR A 84 -10.86 -13.31 -13.49
C THR A 84 -11.65 -13.52 -12.20
N THR A 85 -11.89 -14.78 -11.84
CA THR A 85 -12.60 -15.11 -10.60
C THR A 85 -11.64 -15.16 -9.40
N VAL A 86 -12.18 -15.08 -8.18
CA VAL A 86 -11.38 -15.29 -6.95
C VAL A 86 -10.65 -16.63 -6.97
N LYS A 87 -11.27 -17.69 -7.52
CA LYS A 87 -10.64 -19.02 -7.63
C LYS A 87 -9.42 -19.01 -8.56
N ASP A 88 -9.40 -18.15 -9.57
CA ASP A 88 -8.27 -18.00 -10.47
C ASP A 88 -7.15 -17.18 -9.82
N LEU A 89 -7.50 -16.13 -9.08
CA LEU A 89 -6.53 -15.36 -8.29
C LEU A 89 -5.84 -16.22 -7.21
N MET A 90 -6.57 -17.12 -6.56
CA MET A 90 -6.00 -18.06 -5.58
C MET A 90 -4.99 -19.04 -6.18
N LYS A 91 -4.95 -19.22 -7.52
CA LYS A 91 -3.89 -19.99 -8.18
C LYS A 91 -2.57 -19.21 -8.28
N LYS A 92 -2.64 -17.87 -8.21
CA LYS A 92 -1.50 -16.95 -8.22
C LYS A 92 -1.06 -16.57 -6.81
N ILE A 93 -2.02 -16.28 -5.94
CA ILE A 93 -1.82 -15.91 -4.53
C ILE A 93 -2.19 -17.10 -3.66
N LYS A 94 -1.18 -17.80 -3.14
CA LYS A 94 -1.35 -19.08 -2.44
C LYS A 94 -1.73 -18.91 -0.97
N GLY A 95 -1.38 -17.76 -0.39
CA GLY A 95 -1.53 -17.45 1.03
C GLY A 95 -0.28 -16.80 1.58
#